data_AF-A0A8B6M908-F1
#
_entry.id   AF-A0A8B6M908-F1
#
_cell.length_a   1.000
_cell.length_b   1.000
_cell.length_c   1.000
_cell.angle_alpha   90.00
_cell.angle_beta   90.00
_cell.angle_gamma   90.00
#
_symmetry.space_group_name_H-M   'P 1'
#
loop_
_entity.id
_entity.type
_entity.pdbx_description
1 polymer ?
#
loop_
_entity_poly.entity_id
_entity_poly.type
_entity_poly.pdbx_seq_one_letter_code
_entity_poly.pdbx_strand_id
1 'polypeptide(L)'
;MAAVLLTPLKSWLRVIIAAATVGAVCSLAVAAPQDAQPRPASKRPHLKAIHPGKAANTKDKPASKSEAKQEPGQKNPGAADPHDPAPPESPPPPYEPEVLRLAEILGALAYLDDLCGSKADWRAKMQNFLEAEAKTEDRKERLAGTFNRSFHDYEQSYQACTPNAQIIISRFLSEGGRLAHEVVNRFSAS
;
A
#
# COMPACT_ATOMS: atom_id res chain seq x y z
N MET A 1 64.92 -13.73 -9.29
CA MET A 1 63.77 -14.04 -10.16
C MET A 1 62.65 -13.11 -9.74
N ALA A 2 62.28 -12.18 -10.61
CA ALA A 2 61.34 -11.07 -10.35
C ALA A 2 60.03 -11.27 -11.14
N ALA A 3 58.97 -10.60 -10.67
CA ALA A 3 57.60 -10.55 -11.20
C ALA A 3 56.79 -11.85 -10.99
N VAL A 4 55.55 -11.84 -10.50
CA VAL A 4 54.42 -11.04 -10.99
C VAL A 4 53.50 -10.64 -9.82
N LEU A 5 53.23 -9.33 -9.75
CA LEU A 5 52.24 -8.66 -8.93
C LEU A 5 50.86 -8.67 -9.65
N LEU A 6 49.80 -8.70 -8.83
CA LEU A 6 48.55 -7.92 -8.95
C LEU A 6 47.54 -8.16 -10.11
N THR A 7 46.31 -8.47 -9.66
CA THR A 7 44.97 -8.01 -10.11
C THR A 7 44.29 -8.62 -11.33
N PRO A 8 42.99 -8.96 -11.18
CA PRO A 8 42.01 -8.82 -12.25
C PRO A 8 40.89 -7.84 -11.86
N LEU A 9 41.22 -6.54 -11.74
CA LEU A 9 40.22 -5.46 -11.57
C LEU A 9 39.76 -4.88 -12.93
N LYS A 10 39.83 -5.66 -14.02
CA LYS A 10 39.77 -5.15 -15.41
C LYS A 10 38.63 -5.72 -16.26
N SER A 11 37.62 -6.34 -15.63
CA SER A 11 36.50 -6.94 -16.36
C SER A 11 35.24 -6.07 -16.44
N TRP A 12 35.13 -5.00 -15.64
CA TRP A 12 33.91 -4.16 -15.62
C TRP A 12 33.96 -2.93 -16.56
N LEU A 13 35.13 -2.59 -17.11
CA LEU A 13 35.28 -1.38 -17.95
C LEU A 13 34.90 -1.59 -19.44
N ARG A 14 34.46 -2.79 -19.84
CA ARG A 14 34.10 -3.09 -21.25
C ARG A 14 32.61 -3.00 -21.57
N VAL A 15 31.74 -2.71 -20.60
CA VAL A 15 30.28 -2.64 -20.83
C VAL A 15 29.81 -1.21 -21.20
N ILE A 16 30.67 -0.19 -21.12
CA ILE A 16 30.26 1.23 -21.25
C ILE A 16 30.34 1.79 -22.69
N ILE A 17 30.85 1.07 -23.69
CA ILE A 17 31.04 1.62 -25.04
C ILE A 17 30.32 0.80 -26.11
N ALA A 18 29.01 1.03 -26.26
CA ALA A 18 28.27 0.77 -27.49
C ALA A 18 27.19 1.85 -27.63
N ALA A 19 27.63 3.03 -28.07
CA ALA A 19 26.80 4.16 -28.41
C ALA A 19 26.31 4.07 -29.87
N ALA A 20 25.07 4.53 -30.07
CA ALA A 20 24.57 5.30 -31.21
C ALA A 20 24.51 4.67 -32.62
N THR A 21 23.29 4.46 -33.11
CA THR A 21 22.73 4.67 -34.48
C THR A 21 21.34 4.02 -34.45
N VAL A 22 20.17 4.57 -34.80
CA VAL A 22 19.73 5.44 -35.89
C VAL A 22 18.40 6.08 -35.45
N GLY A 23 18.21 7.37 -35.75
CA GLY A 23 16.92 8.04 -35.61
C GLY A 23 15.93 7.64 -36.70
N ALA A 24 14.66 7.50 -36.34
CA ALA A 24 13.57 7.41 -37.30
C ALA A 24 12.30 8.10 -36.74
N VAL A 25 12.09 9.30 -37.27
CA VAL A 25 10.84 9.91 -37.74
C VAL A 25 9.64 9.98 -36.78
N CYS A 26 9.38 11.24 -36.40
CA CYS A 26 8.13 11.83 -35.97
C CYS A 26 6.88 11.24 -36.66
N SER A 27 5.93 10.75 -35.86
CA SER A 27 4.50 10.74 -36.19
C SER A 27 3.73 11.20 -34.96
N LEU A 28 3.50 12.50 -34.86
CA LEU A 28 2.52 13.09 -33.96
C LEU A 28 1.13 12.83 -34.54
N ALA A 29 0.53 11.69 -34.20
CA ALA A 29 -0.92 11.53 -34.29
C ALA A 29 -1.52 12.06 -32.97
N VAL A 30 -1.87 13.35 -32.97
CA VAL A 30 -2.70 13.93 -31.92
C VAL A 30 -4.11 13.33 -32.08
N ALA A 31 -4.41 12.29 -31.30
CA ALA A 31 -5.76 11.78 -31.19
C ALA A 31 -6.56 12.76 -30.33
N ALA A 32 -7.44 13.53 -30.98
CA ALA A 32 -8.44 14.33 -30.29
C ALA A 32 -9.30 13.42 -29.39
N PRO A 33 -9.58 13.80 -28.13
CA PRO A 33 -10.59 13.09 -27.34
C PRO A 33 -11.96 13.31 -27.99
N GLN A 34 -12.55 12.19 -28.41
CA GLN A 34 -13.89 12.10 -28.96
C GLN A 34 -14.91 12.65 -27.95
N ASP A 35 -15.91 13.32 -28.51
CA ASP A 35 -17.04 13.94 -27.84
C ASP A 35 -17.53 13.18 -26.61
N ALA A 36 -17.52 13.88 -25.48
CA ALA A 36 -18.22 13.50 -24.27
C ALA A 36 -19.73 13.46 -24.56
N GLN A 37 -20.26 12.29 -24.91
CA GLN A 37 -21.70 12.06 -24.90
C GLN A 37 -22.24 12.24 -23.47
N PRO A 38 -23.37 12.97 -23.28
CA PRO A 38 -24.02 13.04 -21.98
C PRO A 38 -24.56 11.66 -21.60
N ARG A 39 -23.99 11.07 -20.54
CA ARG A 39 -24.49 9.82 -19.97
C ARG A 39 -25.91 10.05 -19.41
N PRO A 40 -26.91 9.22 -19.75
CA PRO A 40 -28.23 9.34 -19.14
C PRO A 40 -28.14 9.08 -17.63
N ALA A 41 -28.86 9.90 -16.85
CA ALA A 41 -28.93 9.78 -15.41
C ALA A 41 -29.50 8.40 -15.01
N SER A 42 -28.61 7.49 -14.61
CA SER A 42 -29.00 6.24 -13.96
C SER A 42 -29.67 6.57 -12.64
N LYS A 43 -30.98 6.30 -12.56
CA LYS A 43 -31.77 6.45 -11.33
C LYS A 43 -31.15 5.55 -10.26
N ARG A 44 -30.51 6.16 -9.26
CA ARG A 44 -30.01 5.42 -8.09
C ARG A 44 -31.21 4.90 -7.29
N PRO A 45 -31.32 3.59 -7.02
CA PRO A 45 -32.15 3.17 -5.91
C PRO A 45 -31.50 3.64 -4.61
N HIS A 46 -32.33 4.10 -3.67
CA HIS A 46 -31.92 4.60 -2.36
C HIS A 46 -31.15 3.52 -1.60
N LEU A 47 -29.82 3.68 -1.50
CA LEU A 47 -28.99 2.84 -0.64
C LEU A 47 -29.22 3.28 0.81
N LYS A 48 -29.78 2.38 1.61
CA LYS A 48 -30.10 2.60 3.02
C LYS A 48 -28.80 2.78 3.80
N ALA A 49 -28.72 3.84 4.60
CA ALA A 49 -27.59 4.10 5.49
C ALA A 49 -27.46 2.94 6.49
N ILE A 50 -26.33 2.23 6.44
CA ILE A 50 -25.95 1.27 7.47
C ILE A 50 -25.22 2.07 8.55
N HIS A 51 -25.93 2.38 9.63
CA HIS A 51 -25.31 2.88 10.87
C HIS A 51 -24.67 1.69 11.59
N PRO A 52 -23.45 1.81 12.17
CA PRO A 52 -22.91 0.79 13.05
C PRO A 52 -23.68 0.81 14.39
N GLY A 53 -24.58 -0.15 14.57
CA GLY A 53 -25.28 -0.37 15.83
C GLY A 53 -24.36 -1.06 16.84
N LYS A 54 -24.24 -0.47 18.03
CA LYS A 54 -23.75 -1.14 19.25
C LYS A 54 -24.61 -2.38 19.54
N ALA A 55 -24.00 -3.54 19.72
CA ALA A 55 -24.65 -4.71 20.32
C ALA A 55 -24.20 -4.86 21.77
N ALA A 56 -25.14 -4.65 22.70
CA ALA A 56 -25.05 -5.04 24.09
C ALA A 56 -25.50 -6.50 24.26
N ASN A 57 -24.97 -7.09 25.32
CA ASN A 57 -25.05 -8.48 25.76
C ASN A 57 -26.48 -8.93 26.14
N THR A 58 -26.93 -10.09 25.66
CA THR A 58 -27.82 -10.94 26.46
C THR A 58 -27.60 -12.42 26.20
N LYS A 59 -27.50 -13.12 27.32
CA LYS A 59 -27.31 -14.54 27.59
C LYS A 59 -28.68 -15.24 27.47
N ASP A 60 -28.76 -16.40 26.82
CA ASP A 60 -29.53 -17.58 27.26
C ASP A 60 -29.47 -18.73 26.23
N LYS A 61 -29.31 -19.95 26.75
CA LYS A 61 -29.21 -21.26 26.07
C LYS A 61 -30.18 -22.22 26.80
N PRO A 62 -30.92 -23.12 26.13
CA PRO A 62 -30.48 -24.52 25.84
C PRO A 62 -30.83 -25.00 24.41
N ALA A 63 -29.87 -25.55 23.68
CA ALA A 63 -29.55 -26.99 23.55
C ALA A 63 -30.57 -27.81 22.72
N SER A 64 -30.17 -28.17 21.50
CA SER A 64 -30.55 -29.44 20.87
C SER A 64 -29.30 -30.07 20.24
N LYS A 65 -29.28 -31.39 20.27
CA LYS A 65 -28.14 -32.31 20.27
C LYS A 65 -28.00 -32.95 18.89
N SER A 66 -26.77 -33.08 18.39
CA SER A 66 -26.40 -34.07 17.37
C SER A 66 -24.91 -34.35 17.52
N GLU A 67 -24.61 -35.52 18.07
CA GLU A 67 -23.29 -36.11 18.21
C GLU A 67 -23.05 -37.11 17.05
N ALA A 68 -21.90 -36.97 16.40
CA ALA A 68 -21.06 -38.01 15.73
C ALA A 68 -20.19 -37.27 14.70
N LYS A 69 -18.86 -37.37 14.63
CA LYS A 69 -17.90 -38.38 15.10
C LYS A 69 -16.53 -37.70 15.08
N GLN A 70 -15.80 -37.75 16.20
CA GLN A 70 -14.49 -37.14 16.34
C GLN A 70 -13.50 -38.27 16.65
N GLU A 71 -12.59 -38.53 15.73
CA GLU A 71 -11.38 -39.33 15.96
C GLU A 71 -10.14 -38.52 15.52
N PRO A 72 -8.98 -38.79 16.11
CA PRO A 72 -8.00 -37.76 16.45
C PRO A 72 -6.78 -37.74 15.52
N GLY A 73 -6.12 -36.58 15.50
CA GLY A 73 -4.67 -36.50 15.28
C GLY A 73 -4.24 -35.99 13.92
N GLN A 74 -3.99 -34.68 13.84
CA GLN A 74 -2.89 -34.19 13.03
C GLN A 74 -2.11 -33.14 13.81
N LYS A 75 -0.94 -33.57 14.30
CA LYS A 75 0.11 -32.72 14.86
C LYS A 75 0.54 -31.74 13.76
N ASN A 76 0.43 -30.44 14.01
CA ASN A 76 1.29 -29.47 13.34
C ASN A 76 2.48 -29.20 14.27
N PRO A 77 3.72 -29.52 13.85
CA PRO A 77 4.91 -29.10 14.55
C PRO A 77 5.20 -27.63 14.19
N GLY A 78 5.49 -26.82 15.21
CA GLY A 78 5.84 -25.42 15.05
C GLY A 78 5.37 -24.61 16.25
N ALA A 79 5.90 -24.95 17.43
CA ALA A 79 5.84 -24.07 18.57
C ALA A 79 6.46 -22.72 18.15
N ALA A 80 5.68 -21.65 18.22
CA ALA A 80 6.27 -20.33 18.37
C ALA A 80 7.03 -20.34 19.70
N ASP A 81 8.32 -20.03 19.65
CA ASP A 81 9.13 -19.81 20.84
C ASP A 81 8.40 -18.83 21.78
N PRO A 82 8.52 -18.98 23.11
CA PRO A 82 8.15 -17.94 24.04
C PRO A 82 8.95 -16.68 23.67
N HIS A 83 8.28 -15.70 23.06
CA HIS A 83 8.88 -14.44 22.66
C HIS A 83 9.45 -13.77 23.90
N ASP A 84 10.78 -13.73 24.01
CA ASP A 84 11.49 -12.82 24.90
C ASP A 84 10.88 -11.42 24.73
N PRO A 85 10.67 -10.65 25.82
CA PRO A 85 10.11 -9.32 25.69
C PRO A 85 11.00 -8.51 24.77
N ALA A 86 10.43 -8.06 23.64
CA ALA A 86 11.11 -7.18 22.70
C ALA A 86 11.72 -6.00 23.48
N PRO A 87 12.97 -5.61 23.18
CA PRO A 87 13.60 -4.45 23.81
C PRO A 87 12.67 -3.23 23.74
N PRO A 88 12.67 -2.36 24.76
CA PRO A 88 11.79 -1.20 24.78
C PRO A 88 11.98 -0.36 23.51
N GLU A 89 10.90 -0.25 22.72
CA GLU A 89 10.87 0.58 21.52
C GLU A 89 11.20 2.02 21.94
N SER A 90 12.08 2.68 21.18
CA SER A 90 12.33 4.11 21.37
C SER A 90 11.00 4.87 21.22
N PRO A 91 10.78 5.95 21.99
CA PRO A 91 9.57 6.75 21.83
C PRO A 91 9.36 7.13 20.36
N PRO A 92 8.13 7.00 19.83
CA PRO A 92 7.86 7.29 18.43
C PRO A 92 8.23 8.74 18.12
N PRO A 93 8.76 9.03 16.93
CA PRO A 93 9.08 10.40 16.54
C PRO A 93 7.85 11.30 16.60
N PRO A 94 8.01 12.62 16.81
CA PRO A 94 6.89 13.56 16.83
C PRO A 94 6.05 13.57 15.55
N TYR A 95 6.63 13.13 14.43
CA TYR A 95 6.00 13.06 13.10
C TYR A 95 5.38 11.68 12.77
N GLU A 96 5.37 10.75 13.72
CA GLU A 96 4.80 9.42 13.53
C GLU A 96 3.34 9.44 13.01
N PRO A 97 2.44 10.33 13.49
CA PRO A 97 1.07 10.40 12.99
C PRO A 97 1.00 10.72 11.48
N GLU A 98 1.85 11.62 10.98
CA GLU A 98 1.91 12.02 9.57
C GLU A 98 2.40 10.88 8.68
N VAL A 99 3.39 10.10 9.16
CA VAL A 99 3.93 8.93 8.46
C VAL A 99 2.89 7.80 8.40
N LEU A 100 2.17 7.55 9.50
CA LEU A 100 1.06 6.58 9.51
C LEU A 100 -0.06 7.01 8.57
N ARG A 101 -0.42 8.30 8.58
CA ARG A 101 -1.43 8.84 7.67
C ARG A 101 -1.02 8.72 6.21
N LEU A 102 0.26 8.94 5.90
CA LEU A 102 0.78 8.77 4.55
C LEU A 102 0.69 7.30 4.09
N ALA A 103 1.02 6.34 4.96
CA ALA A 103 0.86 4.91 4.68
C ALA A 103 -0.60 4.54 4.36
N GLU A 104 -1.56 5.07 5.14
CA GLU A 104 -2.99 4.87 4.92
C GLU A 104 -3.43 5.41 3.54
N ILE A 105 -2.99 6.62 3.19
CA ILE A 105 -3.29 7.25 1.90
C ILE A 105 -2.74 6.43 0.74
N LEU A 106 -1.50 5.92 0.85
CA LEU A 106 -0.91 5.07 -0.16
C LEU A 106 -1.70 3.77 -0.35
N GLY A 107 -2.21 3.18 0.73
CA GLY A 107 -3.07 1.98 0.68
C GLY A 107 -4.39 2.23 -0.05
N ALA A 108 -5.04 3.35 0.26
CA ALA A 108 -6.28 3.75 -0.40
C ALA A 108 -6.08 4.01 -1.90
N LEU A 109 -5.03 4.74 -2.25
CA LEU A 109 -4.68 5.04 -3.65
C LEU A 109 -4.33 3.77 -4.41
N ALA A 110 -3.61 2.83 -3.79
CA ALA A 110 -3.27 1.55 -4.42
C ALA A 110 -4.49 0.72 -4.84
N TYR A 111 -5.63 0.87 -4.15
CA TYR A 111 -6.89 0.24 -4.54
C TYR A 111 -7.70 1.11 -5.52
N LEU A 112 -8.00 2.35 -5.12
CA LEU A 112 -8.93 3.21 -5.84
C LEU A 112 -8.41 3.62 -7.22
N ASP A 113 -7.10 3.84 -7.36
CA ASP A 113 -6.49 4.29 -8.61
C ASP A 113 -6.48 3.18 -9.67
N ASP A 114 -6.27 1.93 -9.24
CA ASP A 114 -6.40 0.73 -10.09
C ASP A 114 -7.86 0.55 -10.53
N LEU A 115 -8.80 0.62 -9.56
CA LEU A 115 -10.23 0.51 -9.83
C LEU A 115 -10.74 1.58 -10.83
N CYS A 116 -10.13 2.77 -10.83
CA CYS A 116 -10.50 3.90 -11.68
C CYS A 116 -9.66 4.05 -12.96
N GLY A 117 -8.70 3.14 -13.21
CA GLY A 117 -7.99 3.03 -14.50
C GLY A 117 -6.75 3.92 -14.67
N SER A 118 -6.13 4.35 -13.57
CA SER A 118 -4.85 5.07 -13.61
C SER A 118 -3.66 4.12 -13.72
N LYS A 119 -2.46 4.67 -13.95
CA LYS A 119 -1.20 3.94 -14.21
C LYS A 119 -0.12 4.18 -13.16
N ALA A 120 -0.44 4.82 -12.04
CA ALA A 120 0.56 5.07 -11.00
C ALA A 120 0.83 3.78 -10.21
N ASP A 121 2.11 3.46 -10.03
CA ASP A 121 2.53 2.31 -9.23
C ASP A 121 2.59 2.68 -7.75
N TRP A 122 1.43 2.65 -7.09
CA TRP A 122 1.32 2.94 -5.66
C TRP A 122 1.99 1.89 -4.77
N ARG A 123 2.11 0.64 -5.24
CA ARG A 123 2.81 -0.42 -4.51
C ARG A 123 4.31 -0.14 -4.47
N ALA A 124 4.91 0.24 -5.60
CA ALA A 124 6.30 0.68 -5.62
C ALA A 124 6.52 1.94 -4.77
N LYS A 125 5.58 2.90 -4.79
CA LYS A 125 5.65 4.08 -3.90
C LYS A 125 5.63 3.69 -2.42
N MET A 126 4.82 2.71 -2.03
CA MET A 126 4.82 2.19 -0.66
C MET A 126 6.15 1.50 -0.31
N GLN A 127 6.76 0.74 -1.22
CA GLN A 127 8.08 0.15 -0.98
C GLN A 127 9.14 1.22 -0.74
N ASN A 128 9.20 2.24 -1.60
CA ASN A 128 10.14 3.36 -1.42
C ASN A 128 9.90 4.11 -0.11
N PHE A 129 8.65 4.23 0.31
CA PHE A 129 8.29 4.85 1.58
C PHE A 129 8.77 4.02 2.78
N LEU A 130 8.61 2.69 2.75
CA LEU A 130 9.13 1.79 3.79
C LEU A 130 10.65 1.85 3.86
N GLU A 131 11.34 1.89 2.73
CA GLU A 131 12.81 2.01 2.69
C GLU A 131 13.31 3.32 3.32
N ALA A 132 12.56 4.42 3.14
CA ALA A 132 12.91 5.72 3.70
C ALA A 132 12.60 5.82 5.21
N GLU A 133 11.42 5.37 5.62
CA GLU A 133 10.90 5.64 6.97
C GLU A 133 11.04 4.48 7.96
N ALA A 134 11.10 3.23 7.49
CA ALA A 134 11.01 2.06 8.35
C ALA A 134 12.35 1.29 8.43
N LYS A 135 13.24 1.79 9.29
CA LYS A 135 14.58 1.19 9.52
C LYS A 135 14.56 -0.09 10.37
N THR A 136 13.48 -0.34 11.10
CA THR A 136 13.30 -1.55 11.93
C THR A 136 12.13 -2.38 11.40
N GLU A 137 12.17 -3.70 11.63
CA GLU A 137 11.10 -4.59 11.17
C GLU A 137 9.75 -4.25 11.81
N ASP A 138 9.69 -4.00 13.12
CA ASP A 138 8.45 -3.58 13.81
C ASP A 138 7.84 -2.32 13.19
N ARG A 139 8.67 -1.37 12.78
CA ARG A 139 8.22 -0.14 12.11
C ARG A 139 7.71 -0.44 10.71
N LYS A 140 8.37 -1.34 9.97
CA LYS A 140 7.90 -1.81 8.65
C LYS A 140 6.54 -2.47 8.78
N GLU A 141 6.37 -3.37 9.75
CA GLU A 141 5.11 -4.06 10.00
C GLU A 141 3.98 -3.09 10.34
N ARG A 142 4.26 -2.08 11.17
CA ARG A 142 3.26 -1.05 11.51
C ARG A 142 2.80 -0.24 10.29
N LEU A 143 3.74 0.23 9.47
CA LEU A 143 3.42 1.01 8.27
C LEU A 143 2.74 0.15 7.21
N ALA A 144 3.24 -1.06 6.96
CA ALA A 144 2.63 -2.02 6.04
C ALA A 144 1.23 -2.43 6.51
N GLY A 145 1.03 -2.64 7.81
CA GLY A 145 -0.26 -2.93 8.41
C GLY A 145 -1.28 -1.80 8.21
N THR A 146 -0.82 -0.54 8.28
CA THR A 146 -1.67 0.64 8.05
C THR A 146 -2.07 0.76 6.57
N PHE A 147 -1.12 0.55 5.67
CA PHE A 147 -1.36 0.48 4.23
C PHE A 147 -2.38 -0.63 3.89
N ASN A 148 -2.15 -1.85 4.38
CA ASN A 148 -2.98 -3.02 4.08
C ASN A 148 -4.40 -2.83 4.60
N ARG A 149 -4.57 -2.29 5.81
CA ARG A 149 -5.89 -1.98 6.36
C ARG A 149 -6.67 -1.03 5.46
N SER A 150 -6.06 0.09 5.08
CA SER A 150 -6.69 1.08 4.21
C SER A 150 -7.07 0.49 2.85
N PHE A 151 -6.16 -0.29 2.24
CA PHE A 151 -6.44 -0.98 0.99
C PHE A 151 -7.71 -1.84 1.10
N HIS A 152 -7.81 -2.67 2.13
CA HIS A 152 -8.97 -3.54 2.35
C HIS A 152 -10.25 -2.78 2.73
N ASP A 153 -10.14 -1.65 3.43
CA ASP A 153 -11.29 -0.81 3.76
C ASP A 153 -11.93 -0.22 2.49
N TYR A 154 -11.12 0.20 1.53
CA TYR A 154 -11.59 0.70 0.24
C TYR A 154 -12.07 -0.42 -0.69
N GLU A 155 -11.44 -1.59 -0.64
CA GLU A 155 -11.89 -2.79 -1.34
C GLU A 155 -13.30 -3.22 -0.95
N GLN A 156 -13.61 -3.21 0.34
CA GLN A 156 -14.94 -3.55 0.83
C GLN A 156 -15.98 -2.48 0.46
N SER A 157 -15.57 -1.22 0.34
CA SER A 157 -16.48 -0.07 0.14
C SER A 157 -16.78 0.22 -1.32
N TYR A 158 -15.86 -0.09 -2.23
CA TYR A 158 -15.97 0.22 -3.66
C TYR A 158 -15.74 -1.02 -4.50
N GLN A 159 -16.70 -1.40 -5.33
CA GLN A 159 -16.57 -2.51 -6.29
C GLN A 159 -16.55 -2.03 -7.75
N ALA A 160 -16.73 -0.71 -7.95
CA ALA A 160 -16.66 -0.05 -9.24
C ALA A 160 -16.20 1.39 -9.03
N CYS A 161 -15.54 1.98 -10.04
CA CYS A 161 -15.18 3.39 -9.99
C CYS A 161 -16.44 4.26 -10.00
N THR A 162 -16.62 5.07 -8.95
CA THR A 162 -17.74 6.01 -8.81
C THR A 162 -17.25 7.45 -8.79
N PRO A 163 -18.12 8.46 -9.02
CA PRO A 163 -17.74 9.85 -8.84
C PRO A 163 -17.20 10.16 -7.45
N ASN A 164 -17.66 9.45 -6.41
CA ASN A 164 -17.15 9.63 -5.06
C ASN A 164 -15.72 9.07 -4.90
N ALA A 165 -15.44 7.91 -5.50
CA ALA A 165 -14.09 7.34 -5.53
C ALA A 165 -13.08 8.31 -6.15
N GLN A 166 -13.44 8.94 -7.28
CA GLN A 166 -12.62 9.95 -7.95
C GLN A 166 -12.36 11.18 -7.06
N ILE A 167 -13.36 11.64 -6.32
CA ILE A 167 -13.19 12.73 -5.35
C ILE A 167 -12.21 12.33 -4.25
N ILE A 168 -12.32 11.11 -3.73
CA ILE A 168 -11.42 10.60 -2.68
C ILE A 168 -9.98 10.53 -3.20
N ILE A 169 -9.75 9.98 -4.39
CA ILE A 169 -8.43 9.97 -5.05
C ILE A 169 -7.85 11.39 -5.10
N SER A 170 -8.62 12.36 -5.61
CA SER A 170 -8.14 13.75 -5.73
C SER A 170 -7.74 14.37 -4.40
N ARG A 171 -8.49 14.08 -3.33
CA ARG A 171 -8.21 14.56 -1.97
C ARG A 171 -6.97 13.90 -1.39
N PHE A 172 -6.81 12.61 -1.59
CA PHE A 172 -5.67 11.84 -1.12
C PHE A 172 -4.37 12.19 -1.84
N LEU A 173 -4.42 12.52 -3.13
CA LEU A 173 -3.27 13.06 -3.83
C LEU A 173 -2.81 14.40 -3.24
N SER A 174 -3.76 15.30 -2.94
CA SER A 174 -3.48 16.59 -2.30
C SER A 174 -2.93 16.43 -0.88
N GLU A 175 -3.61 15.61 -0.06
CA GLU A 175 -3.23 15.37 1.33
C GLU A 175 -1.89 14.66 1.44
N GLY A 176 -1.68 13.58 0.67
CA GLY A 176 -0.43 12.82 0.66
C GLY A 176 0.77 13.65 0.21
N GLY A 177 0.59 14.49 -0.81
CA GLY A 177 1.62 15.44 -1.23
C GLY A 177 1.99 16.43 -0.13
N ARG A 178 0.99 17.00 0.55
CA ARG A 178 1.21 17.92 1.68
C ARG A 178 1.94 17.23 2.84
N LEU A 179 1.54 16.03 3.24
CA LEU A 179 2.17 15.28 4.33
C LEU A 179 3.63 14.93 4.02
N ALA A 180 3.92 14.47 2.80
CA ALA A 180 5.29 14.17 2.39
C ALA A 180 6.21 15.42 2.49
N HIS A 181 5.71 16.58 2.06
CA HIS A 181 6.44 17.84 2.23
C HIS A 181 6.59 18.27 3.69
N GLU A 182 5.55 18.09 4.50
CA GLU A 182 5.56 18.46 5.91
C GLU A 182 6.58 17.66 6.71
N VAL A 183 6.64 16.34 6.51
CA VAL A 183 7.61 15.46 7.16
C VAL A 183 9.04 15.91 6.86
N VAL A 184 9.35 16.16 5.59
CA VAL A 184 10.70 16.62 5.18
C VAL A 184 11.00 18.03 5.73
N ASN A 185 10.08 18.97 5.58
CA ASN A 185 10.36 20.37 5.90
C ASN A 185 10.48 20.63 7.41
N ARG A 186 9.76 19.85 8.23
CA ARG A 186 9.71 20.08 9.68
C ARG A 186 10.69 19.19 10.45
N PHE A 187 11.06 18.02 9.92
CA PHE A 187 11.76 17.00 10.69
C PHE A 187 13.04 16.45 10.06
N SER A 188 13.49 16.94 8.89
CA SER A 188 14.74 16.48 8.23
C SER A 188 16.06 16.81 8.94
N ALA A 189 16.01 17.53 10.07
CA ALA A 189 17.19 17.93 10.85
C ALA A 189 17.15 17.46 12.32
N SER A 190 16.27 16.50 12.65
CA SER A 190 16.10 15.95 14.02
C SER A 190 16.92 14.69 14.25
#